data_AF-A0A7K4FG67-F1
#
_entry.id   AF-A0A7K4FG67-F1
#
_cell.length_a   1.000
_cell.length_b   1.000
_cell.length_c   1.000
_cell.angle_alpha   90.00
_cell.angle_beta   90.00
_cell.angle_gamma   90.00
#
_symmetry.space_group_name_H-M   'P 1'
#
loop_
_entity.id
_entity.type
_entity.pdbx_description
1 polymer ?
#
loop_
_entity_poly.entity_id
_entity_poly.type
_entity_poly.pdbx_seq_one_letter_code
_entity_poly.pdbx_strand_id
1 'polypeptide(L)' 'MTQVMFECRSVGFPCEWALRAPSSDEVLRRMSEHVRCAHWLPELVPPLRAQVEAAVHPA' A
#
# COMPACT_ATOMS: atom_id res chain seq x y z
N MET A 1 -8.72 -7.69 -17.19
CA MET A 1 -8.67 -6.75 -16.04
C MET A 1 -7.20 -6.45 -15.79
N THR A 2 -6.81 -5.18 -15.81
CA THR A 2 -5.42 -4.77 -15.58
C THR A 2 -5.15 -4.81 -14.09
N GLN A 3 -4.11 -5.53 -13.67
CA GLN A 3 -3.69 -5.55 -12.27
C GLN A 3 -2.86 -4.29 -11.95
N VAL A 4 -2.88 -3.91 -10.69
CA VAL A 4 -1.99 -2.89 -10.13
C VAL A 4 -1.06 -3.53 -9.11
N MET A 5 0.07 -2.87 -8.89
CA MET A 5 1.10 -3.27 -7.95
C MET A 5 1.46 -2.10 -7.04
N PHE A 6 1.90 -2.46 -5.83
CA PHE A 6 2.44 -1.54 -4.85
C PHE A 6 3.56 -2.22 -4.07
N GLU A 7 4.58 -1.44 -3.69
CA GLU A 7 5.67 -1.87 -2.82
C GLU A 7 5.76 -0.91 -1.63
N CYS A 8 5.81 -1.44 -0.40
CA CYS A 8 5.85 -0.63 0.83
C CYS A 8 7.06 0.32 0.86
N ARG A 9 8.19 -0.12 0.31
CA ARG A 9 9.37 0.71 0.14
C ARG A 9 9.18 1.95 -0.73
N SER A 10 8.20 1.96 -1.62
CA SER A 10 7.92 3.10 -2.50
C SER A 10 7.43 4.33 -1.74
N VAL A 11 6.99 4.17 -0.49
CA VAL A 11 6.58 5.27 0.40
C VAL A 11 7.57 5.49 1.55
N GLY A 12 8.81 5.00 1.42
CA GLY A 12 9.92 5.32 2.32
C GLY A 12 10.10 4.40 3.52
N PHE A 13 9.31 3.32 3.64
CA PHE A 13 9.51 2.32 4.69
C PHE A 13 10.62 1.33 4.28
N PRO A 14 11.54 0.94 5.18
CA PRO A 14 12.48 -0.15 4.92
C PRO A 14 11.77 -1.51 5.02
N CYS A 15 10.84 -1.78 4.10
CA CYS A 15 9.96 -2.94 4.08
C CYS A 15 9.87 -3.52 2.66
N GLU A 16 10.15 -4.82 2.52
CA GLU A 16 10.13 -5.53 1.22
C GLU A 16 8.74 -6.06 0.85
N TRP A 17 7.72 -5.76 1.65
CA TRP A 17 6.37 -6.20 1.35
C TRP A 17 5.86 -5.54 0.06
N ALA A 18 5.41 -6.37 -0.87
CA ALA A 18 4.83 -5.97 -2.14
C ALA A 18 3.53 -6.72 -2.37
N LEU A 19 2.61 -6.10 -3.10
CA LEU A 19 1.32 -6.69 -3.40
C LEU A 19 0.87 -6.39 -4.83
N ARG A 20 0.21 -7.37 -5.44
CA ARG A 20 -0.57 -7.21 -6.67
C ARG A 20 -2.05 -7.31 -6.34
N ALA A 21 -2.85 -6.45 -6.97
CA ALA A 21 -4.29 -6.32 -6.71
C ALA A 21 -5.06 -5.98 -8.01
N PRO A 22 -6.37 -6.26 -8.07
CA PRO A 22 -7.20 -5.90 -9.21
C PRO A 22 -7.51 -4.39 -9.33
N SER A 23 -7.32 -3.61 -8.26
CA SER A 23 -7.56 -2.16 -8.23
C SER A 23 -6.81 -1.48 -7.09
N SER A 24 -6.66 -0.16 -7.16
CA SER A 24 -6.07 0.66 -6.08
C SER A 24 -6.84 0.55 -4.77
N ASP A 25 -8.18 0.43 -4.82
CA ASP A 25 -9.00 0.24 -3.61
C ASP A 25 -8.61 -1.03 -2.84
N GLU A 26 -8.32 -2.11 -3.56
CA GLU A 26 -7.88 -3.37 -2.95
C GLU A 26 -6.45 -3.26 -2.40
N VAL A 27 -5.59 -2.44 -3.01
CA VAL A 27 -4.29 -2.06 -2.41
C VAL A 27 -4.51 -1.39 -1.06
N LEU A 28 -5.36 -0.36 -1.00
CA LEU A 28 -5.63 0.41 0.23
C LEU A 28 -6.22 -0.44 1.35
N ARG A 29 -7.15 -1.34 1.00
CA ARG A 29 -7.75 -2.28 1.95
C ARG A 29 -6.69 -3.17 2.59
N ARG A 30 -5.81 -3.77 1.78
CA ARG A 30 -4.72 -4.63 2.24
C ARG A 30 -3.62 -3.83 2.96
N MET A 31 -3.39 -2.59 2.55
CA MET A 31 -2.44 -1.69 3.20
C MET A 31 -2.81 -1.42 4.64
N SER A 32 -4.10 -1.18 4.92
CA SER A 32 -4.61 -0.90 6.26
C SER A 32 -4.28 -2.02 7.24
N GLU A 33 -4.31 -3.28 6.79
CA GLU A 33 -3.87 -4.42 7.60
C GLU A 33 -2.35 -4.47 7.75
N HIS A 34 -1.62 -4.26 6.66
CA HIS A 34 -0.16 -4.31 6.65
C HIS A 34 0.46 -3.28 7.60
N VAL A 35 0.05 -2.01 7.53
CA VAL A 35 0.60 -0.94 8.38
C VAL A 35 0.38 -1.22 9.87
N ARG A 36 -0.75 -1.85 10.22
CA ARG A 36 -1.07 -2.24 11.60
C ARG A 36 -0.20 -3.39 12.10
N CYS A 37 -0.02 -4.42 11.29
CA CYS A 37 0.70 -5.63 11.69
C CYS A 37 2.23 -5.47 11.60
N ALA A 38 2.74 -4.82 10.55
CA ALA A 38 4.16 -4.75 10.25
C ALA A 38 4.83 -3.46 10.76
N HIS A 39 4.07 -2.36 10.88
CA HIS A 39 4.62 -1.05 11.24
C HIS A 39 3.99 -0.46 12.51
N TRP A 40 3.09 -1.22 13.16
CA TRP A 40 2.37 -0.82 14.38
C TRP A 40 1.70 0.55 14.26
N LEU A 41 1.34 0.94 13.04
CA LEU A 41 0.55 2.13 12.77
C LEU A 41 -0.92 1.75 12.96
N PRO A 42 -1.66 2.44 13.83
CA PRO A 42 -3.04 2.04 14.15
C PRO A 42 -3.96 2.07 12.92
N GLU A 43 -3.68 2.98 11.99
CA GLU A 43 -4.43 3.12 10.75
C GLU A 43 -3.57 3.76 9.64
N LEU A 44 -4.08 3.65 8.41
CA LEU A 44 -3.55 4.35 7.25
C LEU A 44 -4.02 5.82 7.26
N VAL A 45 -3.30 6.68 7.98
CA VAL A 45 -3.63 8.11 8.10
C VAL A 45 -3.65 8.83 6.74
N PRO A 46 -4.42 9.93 6.57
CA PRO A 46 -4.63 10.56 5.26
C PRO A 46 -3.36 10.92 4.47
N PRO A 47 -2.29 11.45 5.10
CA PRO A 47 -1.04 11.73 4.36
C PRO A 47 -0.37 10.47 3.80
N LEU A 48 -0.37 9.38 4.58
CA LEU A 48 0.20 8.10 4.16
C LEU A 48 -0.67 7.43 3.10
N ARG A 49 -2.00 7.56 3.21
CA ARG A 49 -2.94 7.10 2.18
C ARG A 49 -2.65 7.73 0.82
N ALA A 50 -2.49 9.06 0.78
CA ALA A 50 -2.19 9.76 -0.46
C ALA A 50 -0.85 9.31 -1.09
N GLN A 51 0.16 9.03 -0.28
CA GLN A 51 1.44 8.48 -0.75
C GLN A 51 1.26 7.07 -1.32
N VAL A 52 0.47 6.22 -0.68
CA VAL A 52 0.16 4.87 -1.17
C VAL A 52 -0.56 4.95 -2.51
N GLU A 53 -1.61 5.77 -2.62
CA GLU A 53 -2.36 5.98 -3.87
C GLU A 53 -1.45 6.46 -5.02
N ALA A 54 -0.54 7.40 -4.74
CA ALA A 54 0.42 7.91 -5.72
C ALA A 54 1.49 6.88 -6.13
N ALA A 55 1.79 5.91 -5.27
CA ALA A 55 2.79 4.86 -5.52
C ALA A 55 2.20 3.60 -6.19
N VAL A 56 0.87 3.49 -6.33
CA VAL A 56 0.24 2.39 -7.07
C VAL A 56 0.48 2.57 -8.57
N HIS A 57 0.95 1.51 -9.22
CA HIS A 57 1.21 1.50 -10.67
C HIS A 57 0.69 0.22 -11.33
N PRO A 58 0.53 0.18 -12.66
CA PRO A 58 0.22 -1.07 -13.37
C PRO A 58 1.25 -2.16 -13.05
N ALA A 59 0.76 -3.40 -12.88
CA ALA A 59 1.56 -4.54 -12.46
C ALA A 59 2.36 -5.20 -13.61
#